data_AF-A0A7S0B406-F1
#
_entry.id   AF-A0A7S0B406-F1
#
_cell.length_a   1.000
_cell.length_b   1.000
_cell.length_c   1.000
_cell.angle_alpha   90.00
_cell.angle_beta   90.00
_cell.angle_gamma   90.00
#
_symmetry.space_group_name_H-M   'P 1'
#
loop_
_entity.id
_entity.type
_entity.pdbx_description
1 polymer ?
#
loop_
_entity_poly.entity_id
_entity_poly.type
_entity_poly.pdbx_seq_one_letter_code
_entity_poly.pdbx_strand_id
1 'polypeptide(L)'
;GLSGLITPSLDEMVYVAEQMKVRGMKVPLMIGGATTSKRHTAVKLAPKYDHGVIHVLDASRSCTVVSSVLSSDKENYLEDIRDEYGEMREEYYATLIDKKWKTLEQAQAAGPKIDWAKVPPKPKFLGNLCIKNHPITEIIEYIDWTP
;
A
#
# COMPACT_ATOMS: atom_id res chain seq x y z
N GLY A 1 7.08 11.81 8.66
CA GLY A 1 6.35 10.62 8.21
C GLY A 1 5.88 10.81 6.79
N LEU A 2 5.59 9.72 6.09
CA LEU A 2 5.05 9.70 4.72
C LEU A 2 3.65 9.07 4.72
N SER A 3 2.75 9.61 3.90
CA SER A 3 1.39 9.09 3.72
C SER A 3 1.15 8.77 2.24
N GLY A 4 0.50 7.65 1.94
CA GLY A 4 0.17 7.23 0.58
C GLY A 4 -1.22 6.65 0.46
N LEU A 5 -1.92 7.01 -0.62
CA LEU A 5 -3.30 6.63 -0.89
C LEU A 5 -3.42 5.63 -2.04
N ILE A 6 -2.52 5.69 -3.01
CA ILE A 6 -2.58 4.89 -4.24
C ILE A 6 -1.30 4.06 -4.39
N THR A 7 -1.34 3.00 -5.19
CA THR A 7 -0.21 2.08 -5.36
C THR A 7 1.09 2.78 -5.80
N PRO A 8 1.07 3.76 -6.73
CA PRO A 8 2.28 4.50 -7.10
C PRO A 8 2.94 5.26 -5.94
N SER A 9 2.20 5.60 -4.88
CA SER A 9 2.78 6.25 -3.71
C SER A 9 3.80 5.37 -2.97
N LEU A 10 3.71 4.04 -3.11
CA LEU A 10 4.64 3.11 -2.45
C LEU A 10 6.05 3.21 -3.03
N ASP A 11 6.17 3.38 -4.35
CA ASP A 11 7.46 3.53 -5.02
C ASP A 11 8.14 4.86 -4.61
N GLU A 12 7.36 5.94 -4.48
CA GLU A 12 7.86 7.21 -3.96
C GLU A 12 8.36 7.10 -2.51
N MET A 13 7.69 6.32 -1.66
CA MET A 13 8.17 6.11 -0.30
C MET A 13 9.50 5.33 -0.25
N VAL A 14 9.66 4.32 -1.13
CA VAL A 14 10.94 3.60 -1.29
C VAL A 14 12.03 4.56 -1.74
N TYR A 15 11.74 5.39 -2.75
CA TYR A 15 12.67 6.40 -3.22
C TYR A 15 13.08 7.38 -2.11
N VAL A 16 12.13 7.91 -1.34
CA VAL A 16 12.43 8.80 -0.21
C VAL A 16 13.31 8.10 0.83
N ALA A 17 13.03 6.85 1.18
CA ALA A 17 13.86 6.09 2.13
C ALA A 17 15.32 5.97 1.65
N GLU A 18 15.52 5.65 0.37
CA GLU A 18 16.85 5.60 -0.25
C GLU A 18 17.54 6.98 -0.20
N GLN A 19 16.82 8.05 -0.53
CA GLN A 19 17.37 9.42 -0.49
C GLN A 19 17.71 9.87 0.94
N MET A 20 16.95 9.45 1.95
CA MET A 20 17.27 9.70 3.35
C MET A 20 18.61 9.06 3.75
N LYS A 21 18.85 7.82 3.30
CA LYS A 21 20.13 7.13 3.49
C LYS A 21 21.28 7.85 2.79
N VAL A 22 21.11 8.20 1.52
CA VAL A 22 22.13 8.93 0.73
C VAL A 22 22.49 10.27 1.38
N ARG A 23 21.52 10.96 1.99
CA ARG A 23 21.72 12.23 2.68
C ARG A 23 22.26 12.09 4.11
N GLY A 24 22.52 10.86 4.58
CA GLY A 24 23.02 10.60 5.93
C GLY A 24 22.04 11.01 7.04
N MET A 25 20.74 11.01 6.74
CA MET A 25 19.71 11.29 7.73
C MET A 25 19.68 10.17 8.77
N LYS A 26 19.39 10.54 10.03
CA LYS A 26 19.37 9.60 11.17
C LYS A 26 18.02 9.54 11.90
N VAL A 27 17.05 10.32 11.43
CA VAL A 27 15.70 10.37 12.00
C VAL A 27 14.89 9.16 11.52
N PRO A 28 14.19 8.43 12.41
CA PRO A 28 13.34 7.33 11.97
C PRO A 28 12.24 7.76 10.99
N LEU A 29 11.92 6.87 10.05
CA LEU A 29 10.93 7.12 9.01
C LEU A 29 9.60 6.43 9.35
N MET A 30 8.55 7.21 9.60
CA MET A 30 7.19 6.68 9.77
C MET A 30 6.45 6.59 8.44
N ILE A 31 5.77 5.47 8.20
CA ILE A 31 5.03 5.14 6.97
C ILE A 31 3.58 4.84 7.33
N GLY A 32 2.64 5.49 6.67
CA GLY A 32 1.21 5.22 6.84
C GLY A 32 0.38 5.55 5.60
N GLY A 33 -0.94 5.37 5.70
CA GLY A 33 -1.87 5.62 4.60
C GLY A 33 -2.44 4.34 3.97
N ALA A 34 -3.49 4.49 3.17
CA ALA A 34 -4.37 3.41 2.74
C ALA A 34 -3.67 2.29 1.96
N THR A 35 -2.64 2.59 1.16
CA THR A 35 -1.91 1.57 0.38
C THR A 35 -0.72 0.98 1.09
N THR A 36 -0.40 1.48 2.29
CA THR A 36 0.72 0.98 3.08
C THR A 36 0.33 -0.24 3.88
N SER A 37 1.28 -1.15 4.08
CA SER A 37 1.10 -2.30 4.97
C SER A 37 2.41 -2.62 5.68
N LYS A 38 2.30 -3.24 6.85
CA LYS A 38 3.46 -3.70 7.62
C LYS A 38 4.36 -4.61 6.79
N ARG A 39 3.76 -5.55 6.04
CA ARG A 39 4.48 -6.46 5.14
C ARG A 39 5.23 -5.72 4.02
N HIS A 40 4.59 -4.76 3.34
CA HIS A 40 5.26 -3.98 2.30
C HIS A 40 6.44 -3.18 2.88
N THR A 41 6.23 -2.54 4.03
CA THR A 41 7.28 -1.79 4.73
C THR A 41 8.46 -2.70 5.10
N ALA A 42 8.20 -3.86 5.69
CA ALA A 42 9.24 -4.82 6.08
C ALA A 42 10.06 -5.36 4.89
N VAL A 43 9.41 -5.64 3.76
CA VAL A 43 10.03 -6.26 2.58
C VAL A 43 10.71 -5.24 1.67
N LYS A 44 10.11 -4.06 1.45
CA LYS A 44 10.53 -3.11 0.41
C LYS A 44 11.14 -1.82 0.93
N LEU A 45 10.69 -1.27 2.07
CA LEU A 45 11.16 0.03 2.57
C LEU A 45 12.25 -0.11 3.63
N ALA A 46 12.06 -0.95 4.63
CA ALA A 46 12.99 -1.11 5.75
C ALA A 46 14.44 -1.44 5.30
N PRO A 47 14.69 -2.26 4.26
CA PRO A 47 16.05 -2.49 3.76
C PRO A 47 16.74 -1.26 3.15
N LYS A 48 15.99 -0.21 2.86
CA LYS A 48 16.47 0.97 2.12
C LYS A 48 16.97 2.08 3.05
N TYR A 49 16.69 1.99 4.35
CA TYR A 49 17.07 3.01 5.32
C TYR A 49 17.44 2.40 6.68
N ASP A 50 18.63 2.76 7.18
CA ASP A 50 19.27 2.04 8.29
C ASP A 50 18.79 2.53 9.68
N HIS A 51 18.24 3.74 9.76
CA HIS A 51 17.89 4.40 11.03
C HIS A 51 16.43 4.20 11.46
N GLY A 52 15.82 3.09 11.02
CA GLY A 52 14.48 2.66 11.41
C GLY A 52 13.40 3.16 10.45
N VAL A 53 12.59 2.22 9.97
CA VAL A 53 11.36 2.49 9.20
C VAL A 53 10.22 1.83 9.96
N ILE A 54 9.16 2.58 10.26
CA ILE A 54 8.07 2.14 11.13
C ILE A 54 6.75 2.31 10.38
N HIS A 55 6.05 1.20 10.13
CA HIS A 55 4.67 1.24 9.66
C HIS A 55 3.73 1.59 10.81
N VAL A 56 2.86 2.56 10.58
CA VAL A 56 1.81 2.95 11.52
C VAL A 56 0.46 2.78 10.85
N LEU A 57 -0.40 1.98 11.49
CA LEU A 57 -1.70 1.59 10.94
C LEU A 57 -2.64 2.80 10.81
N ASP A 58 -2.69 3.65 11.83
CA ASP A 58 -3.63 4.76 11.92
C ASP A 58 -3.10 5.91 12.79
N ALA A 59 -3.82 7.03 12.79
CA ALA A 59 -3.45 8.21 13.56
C ALA A 59 -3.45 7.96 15.08
N SER A 60 -4.34 7.11 15.59
CA SER A 60 -4.46 6.84 17.04
C SER A 60 -3.19 6.18 17.60
N ARG A 61 -2.53 5.34 16.79
CA ARG A 61 -1.28 4.67 17.16
C ARG A 61 -0.03 5.53 16.93
N SER A 62 -0.15 6.61 16.16
CA SER A 62 1.00 7.48 15.83
C SER A 62 1.61 8.13 17.06
N CYS A 63 0.79 8.58 18.01
CA CYS A 63 1.27 9.19 19.26
C CYS A 63 2.12 8.21 20.09
N THR A 64 1.66 6.97 20.24
CA THR A 64 2.40 5.94 20.99
C THR A 64 3.74 5.62 20.34
N VAL A 65 3.75 5.45 19.01
CA VAL A 65 4.98 5.19 18.25
C VAL A 65 5.99 6.33 18.42
N VAL A 66 5.55 7.59 18.28
CA VAL A 66 6.43 8.76 18.45
C VAL A 66 6.95 8.82 19.89
N SER A 67 6.13 8.54 20.89
CA SER A 67 6.55 8.49 22.29
C SER A 67 7.65 7.45 22.52
N SER A 68 7.51 6.24 21.98
CA SER A 68 8.54 5.20 22.06
C SER A 68 9.83 5.64 21.38
N VAL A 69 9.74 6.26 20.21
CA VAL A 69 10.90 6.74 19.43
C VAL A 69 11.63 7.90 20.11
N LEU A 70 10.94 8.73 20.91
CA LEU A 70 11.54 9.84 21.66
C LEU A 70 12.01 9.44 23.06
N SER A 71 11.67 8.24 23.53
CA SER A 71 12.06 7.75 24.84
C SER A 71 13.57 7.41 24.91
N SER A 72 14.08 7.21 26.13
CA SER A 72 15.42 6.66 26.35
C SER A 72 15.58 5.23 25.85
N ASP A 73 14.47 4.52 25.63
CA ASP A 73 14.42 3.12 25.21
C ASP A 73 14.29 2.95 23.68
N LYS A 74 14.51 4.03 22.93
CA LYS A 74 14.38 4.08 21.47
C LYS A 74 15.12 2.95 20.75
N GLU A 75 16.36 2.65 21.15
CA GLU A 75 17.17 1.66 20.42
C GLU A 75 16.58 0.25 20.54
N ASN A 76 16.14 -0.16 21.73
CA ASN A 76 15.46 -1.44 21.94
C ASN A 76 14.16 -1.50 21.12
N TYR A 77 13.35 -0.43 21.15
CA TYR A 77 12.13 -0.36 20.34
C TYR A 77 12.40 -0.51 18.82
N LEU A 78 13.47 0.10 18.32
CA LEU A 78 13.85 -0.02 16.91
C LEU A 78 14.44 -1.40 16.58
N GLU A 79 15.13 -2.04 17.52
CA GLU A 79 15.63 -3.42 17.40
C GLU A 79 14.46 -4.41 17.31
N ASP A 80 13.48 -4.32 18.20
CA ASP A 80 12.27 -5.15 18.16
C ASP A 80 11.55 -5.06 16.80
N ILE A 81 11.42 -3.85 16.24
CA ILE A 81 10.82 -3.65 14.92
C ILE A 81 11.68 -4.25 13.80
N ARG A 82 13.01 -4.15 13.90
CA ARG A 82 13.92 -4.73 12.90
C ARG A 82 13.81 -6.25 12.88
N ASP A 83 13.75 -6.87 14.05
CA ASP A 83 13.62 -8.33 14.19
C ASP A 83 12.28 -8.79 13.63
N GLU A 84 11.18 -8.14 14.02
CA GLU A 84 9.86 -8.44 13.47
C GLU A 84 9.82 -8.30 11.94
N TYR A 85 10.45 -7.26 11.39
CA TYR A 85 10.52 -7.07 9.94
C TYR A 85 11.45 -8.06 9.24
N GLY A 86 12.47 -8.57 9.94
CA GLY A 86 13.33 -9.65 9.48
C GLY A 86 12.50 -10.92 9.28
N GLU A 87 11.79 -11.36 10.31
CA GLU A 87 10.92 -12.54 10.28
C GLU A 87 9.87 -12.45 9.17
N MET A 88 9.13 -11.33 9.09
CA MET A 88 8.11 -11.12 8.05
C MET A 88 8.69 -11.19 6.62
N ARG A 89 9.94 -10.76 6.46
CA ARG A 89 10.61 -10.76 5.15
C ARG A 89 11.06 -12.17 4.77
N GLU A 90 11.61 -12.92 5.70
CA GLU A 90 11.98 -14.32 5.50
C GLU A 90 10.75 -15.16 5.16
N GLU A 91 9.66 -15.01 5.91
CA GLU A 91 8.38 -15.67 5.63
C GLU A 91 7.90 -15.34 4.21
N TYR A 92 7.89 -14.05 3.83
CA TYR A 92 7.48 -13.63 2.50
C TYR A 92 8.29 -14.31 1.39
N TYR A 93 9.62 -14.38 1.51
CA TYR A 93 10.47 -15.01 0.51
C TYR A 93 10.29 -16.53 0.46
N ALA A 94 10.05 -17.19 1.59
CA ALA A 94 9.72 -18.61 1.62
C ALA A 94 8.45 -18.90 0.81
N THR A 95 7.41 -18.06 0.92
CA THR A 95 6.16 -18.25 0.14
C THR A 95 6.33 -18.10 -1.37
N LEU A 96 7.42 -17.50 -1.86
CA LEU A 96 7.66 -17.36 -3.31
C LEU A 96 8.12 -18.66 -3.95
N ILE A 97 8.78 -19.54 -3.19
CA ILE A 97 9.33 -20.80 -3.67
C ILE A 97 8.21 -21.77 -4.07
N ASP A 98 7.08 -21.73 -3.36
CA ASP A 98 5.96 -22.66 -3.55
C ASP A 98 4.97 -22.23 -4.66
N LYS A 99 5.14 -21.03 -5.25
CA LYS A 99 4.20 -20.53 -6.26
C LYS A 99 4.41 -21.20 -7.61
N LYS A 100 3.51 -22.13 -7.95
CA LYS A 100 3.38 -22.67 -9.31
C LYS A 100 2.60 -21.70 -10.19
N TRP A 101 3.31 -20.97 -11.04
CA TRP A 101 2.72 -20.09 -12.03
C TRP A 101 2.31 -20.86 -13.28
N LYS A 102 1.16 -20.51 -13.86
CA LYS A 102 0.81 -20.91 -15.22
C LYS A 102 1.56 -20.03 -16.21
N THR A 103 1.88 -20.57 -17.39
CA THR A 103 2.38 -19.73 -18.49
C THR A 103 1.30 -18.79 -18.99
N LEU A 104 1.69 -17.73 -19.71
CA LEU A 104 0.74 -16.80 -20.30
C LEU A 104 -0.24 -17.51 -21.24
N GLU A 105 0.26 -18.47 -22.02
CA GLU A 105 -0.53 -19.26 -22.96
C GLU A 105 -1.57 -20.13 -22.22
N GLN A 106 -1.16 -20.78 -21.12
CA GLN A 106 -2.07 -21.56 -20.28
C GLN A 106 -3.16 -20.69 -19.64
N ALA A 107 -2.80 -19.48 -19.18
CA ALA A 107 -3.74 -18.54 -18.61
C ALA A 107 -4.74 -18.03 -19.65
N GLN A 108 -4.27 -17.68 -20.85
CA GLN A 108 -5.12 -17.24 -21.96
C GLN A 108 -6.07 -18.35 -22.43
N ALA A 109 -5.59 -19.59 -22.53
CA ALA A 109 -6.41 -20.74 -22.89
C ALA A 109 -7.54 -21.00 -21.86
N ALA A 110 -7.26 -20.74 -20.58
CA ALA A 110 -8.20 -20.83 -19.47
C ALA A 110 -9.10 -19.59 -19.30
N GLY A 111 -9.03 -18.62 -20.22
CA GLY A 111 -9.88 -17.43 -20.21
C GLY A 111 -11.38 -17.76 -20.25
N PRO A 112 -12.24 -16.84 -19.79
CA PRO A 112 -13.68 -17.06 -19.71
C PRO A 112 -14.26 -17.39 -21.10
N LYS A 113 -15.08 -18.45 -21.17
CA LYS A 113 -15.78 -18.83 -22.40
C LYS A 113 -17.03 -17.97 -22.55
N ILE A 114 -16.90 -16.90 -23.32
CA ILE A 114 -18.00 -15.97 -23.61
C ILE A 114 -18.74 -16.44 -24.87
N ASP A 115 -20.06 -16.54 -24.77
CA ASP A 115 -20.93 -16.80 -25.91
C ASP A 115 -21.17 -15.50 -26.69
N TRP A 116 -20.42 -15.31 -27.77
CA TRP A 116 -20.50 -14.12 -28.63
C TRP A 116 -21.73 -14.10 -29.55
N ALA A 117 -22.51 -15.18 -29.63
CA ALA A 117 -23.79 -15.16 -30.32
C ALA A 117 -24.83 -14.31 -29.56
N LYS A 118 -24.66 -14.15 -28.25
CA LYS A 118 -25.47 -13.24 -27.43
C LYS A 118 -24.99 -11.81 -27.63
N VAL A 119 -25.66 -11.11 -28.54
CA VAL A 119 -25.40 -9.69 -28.80
C VAL A 119 -25.71 -8.86 -27.54
N PRO A 120 -24.75 -8.12 -26.98
CA PRO A 120 -25.02 -7.23 -25.85
C PRO A 120 -25.95 -6.09 -26.28
N PRO A 121 -26.79 -5.56 -25.37
CA PRO A 121 -27.70 -4.47 -25.70
C PRO A 121 -26.91 -3.24 -26.14
N LYS A 122 -27.37 -2.58 -27.21
CA LYS A 122 -26.77 -1.33 -27.69
C LYS A 122 -26.93 -0.25 -26.60
N PRO A 123 -25.86 0.48 -26.23
CA PRO A 123 -25.97 1.61 -25.31
C PRO A 123 -26.95 2.67 -25.81
N LYS A 124 -27.67 3.31 -24.88
CA LYS A 124 -28.62 4.39 -25.19
C LYS A 124 -27.94 5.65 -25.73
N PHE A 125 -26.68 5.86 -25.36
CA PHE A 125 -25.86 7.01 -25.75
C PHE A 125 -24.44 6.54 -26.04
N LEU A 126 -23.82 7.14 -27.05
CA LEU A 126 -22.43 6.91 -27.43
C LEU A 126 -21.70 8.26 -27.46
N GLY A 127 -20.48 8.28 -26.96
CA GLY A 127 -19.68 9.50 -26.82
C GLY A 127 -19.61 9.99 -25.37
N ASN A 128 -19.06 11.19 -25.19
CA ASN A 128 -18.83 11.77 -23.86
C ASN A 128 -20.05 12.57 -23.41
N LEU A 129 -20.63 12.19 -22.28
CA LEU A 129 -21.68 12.96 -21.61
C LEU A 129 -21.06 13.68 -20.39
N CYS A 130 -21.07 15.01 -20.40
CA CYS A 130 -20.62 15.81 -19.27
C CYS A 130 -21.83 16.24 -18.44
N ILE A 131 -21.94 15.73 -17.22
CA ILE A 131 -22.94 16.18 -16.25
C ILE A 131 -22.35 17.37 -15.50
N LYS A 132 -22.95 18.55 -15.65
CA LYS A 132 -22.53 19.78 -14.97
C LYS A 132 -23.62 20.22 -14.01
N ASN A 133 -23.24 20.75 -12.86
CA ASN A 133 -24.15 21.37 -11.89
C ASN A 133 -25.30 20.45 -11.45
N HIS A 134 -25.01 19.16 -11.18
CA HIS A 134 -26.01 18.24 -10.65
C HIS A 134 -26.39 18.62 -9.21
N PRO A 135 -27.69 18.66 -8.84
CA PRO A 135 -28.10 19.08 -7.50
C PRO A 135 -27.57 18.16 -6.40
N ILE A 136 -26.97 18.75 -5.37
CA ILE A 136 -26.49 17.99 -4.20
C ILE A 136 -27.62 17.25 -3.48
N THR A 137 -28.84 17.80 -3.54
CA THR A 137 -30.04 17.19 -2.95
C THR A 137 -30.32 15.80 -3.53
N GLU A 138 -30.03 15.57 -4.81
CA GLU A 138 -30.16 14.26 -5.44
C GLU A 138 -28.99 13.33 -5.07
N ILE A 139 -27.77 13.87 -4.94
CA ILE A 139 -26.57 13.09 -4.58
C ILE A 139 -26.67 12.52 -3.16
N ILE A 140 -27.26 13.27 -2.22
CA ILE A 140 -27.39 12.87 -0.81
C ILE A 140 -28.07 11.51 -0.66
N GLU A 141 -29.06 11.21 -1.50
CA GLU A 141 -29.78 9.92 -1.48
C GLU A 141 -28.89 8.72 -1.80
N TYR A 142 -27.73 8.96 -2.42
CA TYR A 142 -26.76 7.94 -2.83
C TYR A 142 -25.49 7.92 -1.98
N ILE A 143 -25.40 8.76 -0.93
CA ILE A 143 -24.25 8.71 -0.01
C ILE A 143 -24.36 7.44 0.84
N ASP A 144 -23.37 6.55 0.70
CA ASP A 144 -23.09 5.55 1.72
C ASP A 144 -22.35 6.23 2.87
N TRP A 145 -22.99 6.30 4.04
CA TRP A 145 -22.45 6.94 5.25
C TRP A 145 -21.60 6.01 6.11
N THR A 146 -21.41 4.76 5.66
CA THR A 146 -20.63 3.75 6.38
C THR A 146 -19.10 3.95 6.29
N PRO A 147 -18.51 4.29 5.13
CA PRO A 147 -17.08 4.54 4.98
C PRO A 147 -16.59 5.74 5.82
#